data_AF-A0A7J2Z1R5-F1
#
_entry.id   AF-A0A7J2Z1R5-F1
#
_cell.length_a   1.000
_cell.length_b   1.000
_cell.length_c   1.000
_cell.angle_alpha   90.00
_cell.angle_beta   90.00
_cell.angle_gamma   90.00
#
_symmetry.space_group_name_H-M   'P 1'
#
loop_
_entity.id
_entity.type
_entity.pdbx_description
1 polymer ?
#
loop_
_entity_poly.entity_id
_entity_poly.type
_entity_poly.pdbx_seq_one_letter_code
_entity_poly.pdbx_strand_id
1 'polypeptide(L)'
;MEIEPKTREIIVSFLRNIKSKKISKTKMEELKDEILRKTDIRMINLSTLKRMVKKVAKEEAQAKKIEEAKIESISGFKPVIVPITTHAFQTIIMYDLNASKRTLQRLNERIAQIKETSKNQSAEFKQKLSSELSLIRKELEKLDSKLEQIEKQLMQKTKK
;
A
#
# COMPACT_ATOMS: atom_id res chain seq x y z
N MET A 1 28.43 -17.29 -21.50
CA MET A 1 27.71 -17.87 -22.65
C MET A 1 26.98 -16.75 -23.35
N GLU A 2 27.58 -16.28 -24.43
CA GLU A 2 26.97 -15.37 -25.39
C GLU A 2 26.02 -16.20 -26.26
N ILE A 3 24.83 -15.66 -26.51
CA ILE A 3 23.81 -16.31 -27.34
C ILE A 3 23.75 -15.48 -28.60
N GLU A 4 23.93 -16.11 -29.76
CA GLU A 4 23.84 -15.42 -31.05
C GLU A 4 22.50 -14.68 -31.18
N PRO A 5 22.48 -13.47 -31.78
CA PRO A 5 21.27 -12.65 -31.93
C PRO A 5 20.12 -13.41 -32.62
N LYS A 6 20.42 -14.16 -33.68
CA LYS A 6 19.42 -14.96 -34.41
C LYS A 6 18.79 -16.05 -33.53
N THR A 7 19.59 -16.77 -32.74
CA THR A 7 19.09 -17.77 -31.79
C THR A 7 18.26 -17.14 -30.68
N ARG A 8 18.65 -15.94 -30.22
CA ARG A 8 17.90 -15.17 -29.21
C ARG A 8 16.52 -14.79 -29.72
N GLU A 9 16.39 -14.29 -30.95
CA GLU A 9 15.09 -13.90 -31.55
C GLU A 9 14.13 -15.09 -31.65
N ILE A 10 14.62 -16.26 -32.05
CA ILE A 10 13.82 -17.49 -32.11
C ILE A 10 13.32 -17.87 -30.72
N ILE A 11 14.19 -17.83 -29.70
CA ILE A 11 13.83 -18.13 -28.31
C ILE A 11 12.79 -17.11 -27.78
N VAL A 12 12.96 -15.82 -28.04
CA VAL A 12 12.00 -14.78 -27.62
C VAL A 12 10.63 -15.00 -28.26
N SER A 13 10.61 -15.29 -29.56
CA SER A 13 9.37 -15.57 -30.31
C SER A 13 8.64 -16.80 -29.77
N PHE A 14 9.38 -17.86 -29.47
CA PHE A 14 8.86 -19.06 -28.82
C PHE A 14 8.30 -18.77 -27.43
N LEU A 15 8.99 -17.98 -26.61
CA LEU A 15 8.54 -17.60 -25.27
C LEU A 15 7.27 -16.73 -25.30
N ARG A 16 7.09 -15.87 -26.30
CA ARG A 16 5.87 -15.08 -26.48
C ARG A 16 4.64 -15.95 -26.79
N ASN A 17 4.83 -17.04 -27.53
CA ASN A 17 3.76 -17.96 -27.92
C ASN A 17 3.38 -18.96 -26.82
N ILE A 18 4.17 -19.07 -25.75
CA ILE A 18 3.91 -19.99 -24.64
C ILE A 18 3.24 -19.27 -23.48
N LYS A 19 1.96 -19.58 -23.26
CA LYS A 19 1.17 -19.09 -22.11
C LYS A 19 1.47 -19.83 -20.79
N SER A 20 2.18 -20.96 -20.83
CA SER A 20 2.44 -21.82 -19.67
C SER A 20 3.78 -21.50 -19.00
N LYS A 21 3.80 -21.44 -17.66
CA LYS A 21 5.04 -21.30 -16.85
C LYS A 21 5.97 -22.51 -16.94
N LYS A 22 5.44 -23.68 -17.35
CA LYS A 22 6.22 -24.91 -17.54
C LYS A 22 6.26 -25.26 -19.03
N ILE A 23 7.46 -25.31 -19.59
CA ILE A 23 7.72 -25.76 -20.96
C ILE A 23 7.85 -27.28 -20.93
N SER A 24 7.01 -27.98 -21.69
CA SER A 24 7.08 -29.45 -21.82
C SER A 24 8.33 -29.86 -22.60
N LYS A 25 8.76 -31.11 -22.44
CA LYS A 25 9.90 -31.68 -23.18
C LYS A 25 9.68 -31.62 -24.70
N THR A 26 8.46 -31.88 -25.15
CA THR A 26 8.05 -31.80 -26.57
C THR A 26 8.26 -30.41 -27.16
N LYS A 27 7.84 -29.35 -26.45
CA LYS A 27 8.04 -27.97 -26.90
C LYS A 27 9.52 -27.55 -26.91
N MET A 28 10.34 -28.11 -26.03
CA MET A 28 11.79 -27.88 -26.04
C MET A 28 12.47 -28.57 -27.24
N GLU A 29 11.95 -29.70 -27.70
CA GLU A 29 12.42 -30.39 -28.90
C GLU A 29 11.99 -29.62 -30.16
N GLU A 30 10.76 -29.12 -30.23
CA GLU A 30 10.30 -28.22 -31.29
C GLU A 30 11.18 -26.97 -31.43
N LEU A 31 11.49 -26.30 -30.30
CA LEU A 31 12.39 -25.15 -30.28
C LEU A 31 13.80 -25.52 -30.75
N LYS A 32 14.29 -26.70 -30.39
CA LYS A 32 15.59 -27.20 -30.84
C LYS A 32 15.60 -27.35 -32.36
N ASP A 33 14.58 -28.00 -32.91
CA ASP A 33 14.47 -28.22 -34.36
C ASP A 33 14.30 -26.91 -35.11
N GLU A 34 13.58 -25.93 -34.55
CA GLU A 34 13.43 -24.60 -35.14
C GLU A 34 14.75 -23.82 -35.16
N ILE A 35 15.55 -23.91 -34.09
CA ILE A 35 16.89 -23.30 -34.05
C ILE A 35 17.81 -23.98 -35.06
N LEU A 36 17.87 -25.31 -35.09
CA LEU A 36 18.71 -26.06 -36.03
C LEU A 36 18.33 -25.81 -37.50
N ARG A 37 17.06 -25.53 -37.81
CA ARG A 37 16.59 -25.20 -39.16
C ARG A 37 16.92 -23.78 -39.59
N LYS A 38 16.86 -22.82 -38.67
CA LYS A 38 16.94 -21.37 -38.97
C LYS A 38 18.31 -20.78 -38.69
N THR A 39 19.25 -21.57 -38.19
CA THR A 39 20.53 -21.09 -37.66
C THR A 39 21.63 -22.09 -38.02
N ASP A 40 22.86 -21.64 -38.28
CA ASP A 40 23.98 -22.49 -38.75
C ASP A 40 24.55 -23.45 -37.68
N ILE A 41 23.78 -23.71 -36.63
CA ILE A 41 24.21 -24.49 -35.48
C ILE A 41 24.00 -25.96 -35.79
N ARG A 42 25.08 -26.75 -35.80
CA ARG A 42 25.03 -28.17 -36.18
C ARG A 42 24.44 -29.08 -35.09
N MET A 43 24.59 -28.73 -33.80
CA MET A 43 24.08 -29.55 -32.71
C MET A 43 23.87 -28.72 -31.43
N ILE A 44 22.68 -28.85 -30.82
CA ILE A 44 22.35 -28.28 -29.51
C ILE A 44 21.89 -29.39 -28.57
N ASN A 45 22.50 -29.47 -27.38
CA ASN A 45 22.01 -30.33 -26.30
C ASN A 45 20.81 -29.67 -25.60
N LEU A 46 19.76 -30.44 -25.31
CA LEU A 46 18.56 -29.99 -24.60
C LEU A 46 18.88 -29.35 -23.24
N SER A 47 19.92 -29.81 -22.54
CA SER A 47 20.37 -29.22 -21.27
C SER A 47 20.90 -27.79 -21.44
N THR A 48 21.60 -27.53 -22.54
CA THR A 48 22.16 -26.23 -22.89
C THR A 48 21.07 -25.30 -23.38
N LEU A 49 20.17 -25.80 -24.23
CA LEU A 49 18.98 -25.06 -24.69
C LEU A 49 18.11 -24.61 -23.51
N LYS A 50 17.87 -25.50 -22.53
CA LYS A 50 17.12 -25.16 -21.32
C LYS A 50 17.78 -24.04 -20.51
N ARG A 51 19.11 -23.99 -20.45
CA ARG A 51 19.86 -22.90 -19.79
C ARG A 51 19.74 -21.60 -20.58
N MET A 52 19.86 -21.65 -21.91
CA MET A 52 19.69 -20.49 -22.80
C MET A 52 18.28 -19.89 -22.68
N VAL A 53 17.25 -20.74 -22.79
CA VAL A 53 15.84 -20.32 -22.64
C VAL A 53 15.58 -19.68 -21.28
N LYS A 54 16.10 -20.26 -20.19
CA LYS A 54 15.99 -19.65 -18.85
C LYS A 54 16.67 -18.29 -18.75
N LYS A 55 17.82 -18.12 -19.40
CA LYS A 55 18.56 -16.86 -19.41
C LYS A 55 17.79 -15.78 -20.18
N VAL A 56 17.36 -16.10 -21.41
CA VAL A 56 16.54 -15.20 -22.24
C VAL A 56 15.22 -14.85 -21.56
N ALA A 57 14.55 -15.82 -20.91
CA ALA A 57 13.32 -15.55 -20.17
C ALA A 57 13.52 -14.59 -18.99
N LYS A 58 14.65 -14.65 -18.29
CA LYS A 58 14.99 -13.70 -17.22
C LYS A 58 15.28 -12.30 -17.77
N GLU A 59 16.04 -12.22 -18.87
CA GLU A 59 16.38 -10.96 -19.53
C GLU A 59 15.12 -10.27 -20.09
N GLU A 60 14.22 -11.01 -20.73
CA GLU A 60 12.91 -10.51 -21.20
C GLU A 60 12.02 -10.04 -20.04
N ALA A 61 11.96 -10.80 -18.94
CA ALA A 61 11.20 -10.38 -17.76
C ALA A 61 11.78 -9.11 -17.12
N GLN A 62 13.10 -8.95 -17.14
CA GLN A 62 13.76 -7.74 -16.65
C GLN A 62 13.53 -6.56 -17.60
N ALA A 63 13.58 -6.78 -18.92
CA ALA A 63 13.28 -5.75 -19.92
C ALA A 63 11.83 -5.25 -19.80
N LYS A 64 10.85 -6.16 -19.63
CA LYS A 64 9.45 -5.79 -19.37
C LYS A 64 9.27 -4.97 -18.09
N LYS A 65 9.94 -5.34 -17.00
CA LYS A 65 9.91 -4.54 -15.75
C LYS A 65 10.50 -3.15 -15.94
N ILE A 66 11.56 -3.03 -16.73
CA ILE A 66 12.16 -1.72 -17.05
C ILE A 66 11.22 -0.90 -17.93
N GLU A 67 10.51 -1.53 -18.87
CA GLU A 67 9.52 -0.89 -19.72
C GLU A 67 8.29 -0.43 -18.92
N GLU A 68 7.75 -1.30 -18.04
CA GLU A 68 6.69 -0.95 -17.08
C GLU A 68 7.10 0.21 -16.17
N ALA A 69 8.31 0.16 -15.59
CA ALA A 69 8.85 1.24 -14.78
C ALA A 69 9.08 2.54 -15.58
N LYS A 70 9.44 2.43 -16.87
CA LYS A 70 9.54 3.60 -17.77
C LYS A 70 8.16 4.18 -18.08
N ILE A 71 7.14 3.35 -18.29
CA ILE A 71 5.76 3.79 -18.51
C ILE A 71 5.21 4.48 -17.24
N GLU A 72 5.46 3.93 -16.05
CA GLU A 72 5.15 4.59 -14.78
C GLU A 72 5.87 5.94 -14.62
N SER A 73 7.08 6.09 -15.19
CA SER A 73 7.83 7.35 -15.15
C SER A 73 7.35 8.42 -16.16
N ILE A 74 6.61 8.04 -17.21
CA ILE A 74 6.02 8.95 -18.20
C ILE A 74 4.64 9.46 -17.74
N SER A 75 3.94 8.70 -16.92
CA SER A 75 2.81 9.19 -16.12
C SER A 75 3.37 10.14 -15.04
N GLY A 76 3.40 11.44 -15.33
CA GLY A 76 4.05 12.53 -14.57
C GLY A 76 3.65 12.74 -13.10
N PHE A 77 3.07 11.76 -12.44
CA PHE A 77 2.92 11.72 -10.99
C PHE A 77 3.63 10.49 -10.44
N LYS A 78 4.94 10.64 -10.19
CA LYS A 78 5.54 9.85 -9.12
C LYS A 78 4.79 10.26 -7.84
N PRO A 79 4.14 9.34 -7.10
CA PRO A 79 3.75 9.67 -5.74
C PRO A 79 5.04 10.10 -5.04
N VAL A 80 5.10 11.37 -4.64
CA VAL A 80 6.15 11.81 -3.73
C VAL A 80 5.86 11.05 -2.45
N ILE A 81 6.56 9.93 -2.26
CA ILE A 81 6.63 9.28 -0.96
C ILE A 81 7.48 10.22 -0.13
N VAL A 82 6.83 11.26 0.41
CA VAL A 82 7.43 12.08 1.44
C VAL A 82 7.63 11.10 2.59
N PRO A 83 8.88 10.81 3.01
CA PRO A 83 9.06 10.12 4.27
C PRO A 83 8.33 11.00 5.27
N ILE A 84 7.28 10.47 5.92
CA ILE A 84 6.60 11.23 6.96
C ILE A 84 7.67 11.42 8.02
N THR A 85 8.30 12.59 8.01
CA THR A 85 9.29 12.94 9.00
C THR A 85 8.58 12.85 10.34
N THR A 86 9.29 12.48 11.40
CA THR A 86 8.71 12.44 12.76
C THR A 86 7.95 13.73 13.07
N HIS A 87 8.43 14.86 12.54
CA HIS A 87 7.77 16.16 12.62
C HIS A 87 6.44 16.26 11.84
N ALA A 88 6.35 15.80 10.59
CA ALA A 88 5.11 15.80 9.81
C ALA A 88 4.05 14.88 10.46
N PHE A 89 4.47 13.70 10.95
CA PHE A 89 3.60 12.77 11.67
C PHE A 89 3.05 13.41 12.95
N GLN A 90 3.92 14.05 13.73
CA GLN A 90 3.54 14.76 14.95
C GLN A 90 2.57 15.91 14.67
N THR A 91 2.79 16.66 13.58
CA THR A 91 1.91 17.78 13.20
C THR A 91 0.52 17.30 12.85
N ILE A 92 0.41 16.19 12.09
CA ILE A 92 -0.87 15.56 11.76
C ILE A 92 -1.59 15.09 13.03
N ILE A 93 -0.88 14.39 13.93
CA ILE A 93 -1.48 13.92 15.19
C ILE A 93 -1.93 15.10 16.05
N MET A 94 -1.14 16.18 16.14
CA MET A 94 -1.50 17.37 16.92
C MET A 94 -2.76 18.06 16.35
N TYR A 95 -2.90 18.09 15.03
CA TYR A 95 -4.11 18.59 14.38
C TYR A 95 -5.33 17.75 14.76
N ASP A 96 -5.22 16.42 14.70
CA ASP A 96 -6.32 15.50 15.04
C ASP A 96 -6.69 15.56 16.53
N LEU A 97 -5.71 15.71 17.42
CA LEU A 97 -5.95 15.92 18.85
C LEU A 97 -6.72 17.22 19.10
N ASN A 98 -6.34 18.31 18.44
CA ASN A 98 -7.04 19.59 18.57
C ASN A 98 -8.46 19.53 18.02
N ALA A 99 -8.67 18.84 16.89
CA ALA A 99 -10.01 18.61 16.35
C ALA A 99 -10.88 17.79 17.32
N SER A 100 -10.29 16.77 17.96
CA SER A 100 -10.95 15.93 18.96
C SER A 100 -11.37 16.74 20.19
N LYS A 101 -10.47 17.59 20.74
CA LYS A 101 -10.78 18.49 21.86
C LYS A 101 -11.92 19.47 21.54
N ARG A 102 -11.90 20.10 20.36
CA ARG A 102 -12.99 20.98 19.90
C ARG A 102 -14.32 20.23 19.81
N THR A 103 -14.29 18.96 19.40
CA THR A 103 -15.49 18.13 19.34
C THR A 103 -16.02 17.81 20.75
N LEU A 104 -15.16 17.50 21.71
CA LEU A 104 -15.55 17.32 23.12
C LEU A 104 -16.19 18.58 23.72
N GLN A 105 -15.62 19.76 23.42
CA GLN A 105 -16.21 21.04 23.86
C GLN A 105 -17.63 21.24 23.31
N ARG A 106 -17.84 21.00 22.01
CA ARG A 106 -19.19 21.07 21.40
C ARG A 106 -20.17 20.07 22.01
N LEU A 107 -19.72 18.86 22.35
CA LEU A 107 -20.56 17.87 23.03
C LEU A 107 -20.97 18.35 24.42
N ASN A 108 -20.06 18.95 25.18
CA ASN A 108 -20.36 19.55 26.48
C ASN A 108 -21.36 20.71 26.38
N GLU A 109 -21.21 21.58 25.38
CA GLU A 109 -22.17 22.65 25.09
C GLU A 109 -23.57 22.09 24.75
N ARG A 110 -23.64 21.05 23.92
CA ARG A 110 -24.92 20.37 23.60
C ARG A 110 -25.56 19.75 24.84
N ILE A 111 -24.78 19.13 25.72
CA ILE A 111 -25.30 18.60 26.99
C ILE A 111 -25.89 19.73 27.85
N ALA A 112 -25.26 20.90 27.88
CA ALA A 112 -25.81 22.06 28.58
C ALA A 112 -27.13 22.52 27.95
N GLN A 113 -27.21 22.63 26.62
CA GLN A 113 -28.45 22.98 25.90
C GLN A 113 -29.58 21.98 26.13
N ILE A 114 -29.29 20.67 26.14
CA ILE A 114 -30.28 19.62 26.44
C ILE A 114 -30.80 19.76 27.87
N LYS A 115 -29.93 20.09 28.82
CA LYS A 115 -30.33 20.35 30.21
C LYS A 115 -31.21 21.60 30.34
N GLU A 116 -30.99 22.63 29.52
CA GLU A 116 -31.82 23.84 29.52
C GLU A 116 -33.17 23.64 28.86
N THR A 117 -33.21 22.98 27.70
CA THR A 117 -34.45 22.69 26.97
C THR A 117 -35.36 21.71 27.72
N SER A 118 -34.79 20.83 28.53
CA SER A 118 -35.55 19.91 29.41
C SER A 118 -36.11 20.56 30.68
N LYS A 119 -35.85 21.85 30.96
CA LYS A 119 -36.38 22.56 32.15
C LYS A 119 -37.91 22.58 32.22
N ASN A 120 -38.62 22.45 31.10
CA ASN A 120 -40.09 22.46 31.06
C ASN A 120 -40.74 21.07 31.01
N GLN A 121 -39.95 19.99 31.10
CA GLN A 121 -40.43 18.60 31.08
C GLN A 121 -40.83 18.10 32.48
N SER A 122 -41.45 16.92 32.54
CA SER A 122 -41.87 16.28 33.79
C SER A 122 -40.69 15.98 34.74
N ALA A 123 -40.96 15.88 36.03
CA ALA A 123 -39.94 15.65 37.06
C ALA A 123 -39.20 14.31 36.87
N GLU A 124 -39.93 13.24 36.55
CA GLU A 124 -39.32 11.92 36.26
C GLU A 124 -38.40 11.96 35.05
N PHE A 125 -38.78 12.68 33.99
CA PHE A 125 -37.96 12.83 32.79
C PHE A 125 -36.66 13.60 33.10
N LYS A 126 -36.74 14.68 33.89
CA LYS A 126 -35.57 15.44 34.33
C LYS A 126 -34.60 14.58 35.15
N GLN A 127 -35.12 13.72 36.03
CA GLN A 127 -34.29 12.87 36.87
C GLN A 127 -33.56 11.80 36.05
N LYS A 128 -34.26 11.11 35.15
CA LYS A 128 -33.66 10.14 34.22
C LYS A 128 -32.61 10.81 33.35
N LEU A 129 -32.97 11.92 32.69
CA LEU A 129 -32.05 12.69 31.83
C LEU A 129 -30.82 13.16 32.59
N SER A 130 -30.97 13.67 33.82
CA SER A 130 -29.82 14.12 34.62
C SER A 130 -28.86 12.97 34.97
N SER A 131 -29.36 11.76 35.19
CA SER A 131 -28.52 10.59 35.47
C SER A 131 -27.71 10.17 34.24
N GLU A 132 -28.35 10.11 33.07
CA GLU A 132 -27.70 9.76 31.80
C GLU A 132 -26.67 10.83 31.38
N LEU A 133 -27.04 12.12 31.45
CA LEU A 133 -26.12 13.21 31.14
C LEU A 133 -24.91 13.26 32.10
N SER A 134 -25.07 12.83 33.35
CA SER A 134 -23.97 12.72 34.32
C SER A 134 -22.98 11.62 33.94
N LEU A 135 -23.48 10.46 33.48
CA LEU A 135 -22.63 9.37 32.98
C LEU A 135 -21.85 9.80 31.73
N ILE A 136 -22.54 10.43 30.77
CA ILE A 136 -21.92 10.93 29.54
C ILE A 136 -20.84 11.96 29.87
N ARG A 137 -21.09 12.90 30.80
CA ARG A 137 -20.07 13.87 31.24
C ARG A 137 -18.83 13.21 31.82
N LYS A 138 -18.99 12.20 32.68
CA LYS A 138 -17.84 11.45 33.24
C LYS A 138 -17.03 10.75 32.16
N GLU A 139 -17.66 10.24 31.11
CA GLU A 139 -16.95 9.65 29.97
C GLU A 139 -16.21 10.69 29.15
N LEU A 140 -16.82 11.86 28.91
CA LEU A 140 -16.17 12.97 28.21
C LEU A 140 -14.95 13.50 28.99
N GLU A 141 -15.03 13.62 30.31
CA GLU A 141 -13.90 14.03 31.18
C GLU A 141 -12.74 13.01 31.13
N LYS A 142 -13.06 11.71 31.11
CA LYS A 142 -12.06 10.65 30.93
C LYS A 142 -11.38 10.74 29.56
N LEU A 143 -12.14 11.01 28.51
CA LEU A 143 -11.60 11.17 27.16
C LEU A 143 -10.70 12.40 27.08
N ASP A 144 -11.11 13.52 27.66
CA ASP A 144 -10.31 14.75 27.69
C ASP A 144 -8.97 14.54 28.42
N SER A 145 -9.02 13.89 29.59
CA SER A 145 -7.82 13.52 30.35
C SER A 145 -6.84 12.63 29.56
N LYS A 146 -7.38 11.68 28.77
CA LYS A 146 -6.54 10.83 27.88
C LYS A 146 -5.92 11.64 26.75
N LEU A 147 -6.67 12.56 26.14
CA LEU A 147 -6.15 13.44 25.08
C LEU A 147 -5.03 14.34 25.61
N GLU A 148 -5.18 14.90 26.82
CA GLU A 148 -4.11 15.69 27.47
C GLU A 148 -2.85 14.87 27.73
N GLN A 149 -2.99 13.61 28.16
CA GLN A 149 -1.85 12.72 28.37
C GLN A 149 -1.10 12.44 27.07
N ILE A 150 -1.83 12.17 25.98
CA ILE A 150 -1.23 11.92 24.65
C ILE A 150 -0.52 13.17 24.15
N GLU A 151 -1.11 14.36 24.30
CA GLU A 151 -0.49 15.63 23.94
C GLU A 151 0.81 15.88 24.72
N LYS A 152 0.80 15.64 26.05
CA LYS A 152 2.01 15.76 26.89
C LYS A 152 3.11 14.79 26.43
N GLN A 153 2.76 13.55 26.11
CA GLN A 153 3.72 12.56 25.62
C GLN A 153 4.31 12.94 24.25
N LEU A 154 3.51 13.49 23.35
CA LEU A 154 3.98 14.01 22.07
C LEU A 154 4.96 15.16 22.27
N MET A 155 4.62 16.12 23.13
CA MET A 155 5.44 17.30 23.41
C MET A 155 6.77 16.97 24.12
N GLN A 156 6.79 15.96 25.00
CA GLN A 156 8.02 15.49 25.67
C GLN A 156 8.97 14.77 24.71
N LYS A 157 8.44 14.03 23.72
CA LYS A 157 9.25 13.36 22.69
C LYS A 157 9.88 14.31 21.68
N THR A 158 9.41 15.56 21.59
CA THR A 158 9.99 16.61 20.75
C THR A 158 11.21 17.32 21.34
N LYS A 159 11.47 17.17 22.65
CA LYS A 159 12.60 17.86 23.34
C LYS A 159 13.87 17.01 23.46
N LYS A 160 13.87 15.77 22.96
CA LYS A 160 15.04 14.89 22.88
C LYS A 160 15.49 14.78 21.44
#